data_AF-A0A929ZEC5-F1
#
_entry.id   AF-A0A929ZEC5-F1
#
_cell.length_a   1.000
_cell.length_b   1.000
_cell.length_c   1.000
_cell.angle_alpha   90.00
_cell.angle_beta   90.00
_cell.angle_gamma   90.00
#
_symmetry.space_group_name_H-M   'P 1'
#
loop_
_entity.id
_entity.type
_entity.pdbx_description
1 polymer ?
#
loop_
_entity_poly.entity_id
_entity_poly.type
_entity_poly.pdbx_seq_one_letter_code
_entity_poly.pdbx_strand_id
1 'polypeptide(L)' 'MGGTNDPSINSPANLIVLCGSGTTGCHGHVEVNRREARDYGWAVSQYADPHDVPVQYKDGLFLLDDAGHRIPTK' A
#
# COMPACT_ATOMS: atom_id res chain seq x y z
N MET A 1 -17.42 -13.31 -0.24
CA MET A 1 -16.73 -12.10 0.24
C MET A 1 -16.71 -12.17 1.75
N GLY A 2 -15.53 -12.29 2.36
CA GLY A 2 -15.35 -12.21 3.82
C GLY A 2 -14.80 -10.83 4.19
N GLY A 3 -15.15 -10.36 5.39
CA GLY A 3 -14.64 -9.11 5.96
C GLY A 3 -13.85 -9.37 7.24
N THR A 4 -13.14 -8.35 7.71
CA THR A 4 -12.41 -8.38 8.97
C THR A 4 -12.77 -7.12 9.77
N ASN A 5 -12.66 -7.20 11.10
CA ASN A 5 -12.83 -6.06 12.01
C ASN A 5 -11.48 -5.43 12.39
N ASP A 6 -10.39 -5.84 11.75
CA ASP A 6 -9.08 -5.27 11.97
C ASP A 6 -9.07 -3.79 11.55
N PRO A 7 -8.84 -2.84 12.49
CA PRO A 7 -8.86 -1.42 12.19
C PRO A 7 -7.71 -0.97 11.27
N SER A 8 -6.61 -1.73 11.21
CA SER A 8 -5.45 -1.40 10.37
C SER A 8 -5.78 -1.46 8.87
N ILE A 9 -6.78 -2.25 8.48
CA ILE A 9 -7.10 -2.52 7.08
C ILE A 9 -7.49 -1.25 6.32
N ASN A 10 -8.19 -0.32 6.98
CA ASN A 10 -8.58 0.96 6.42
C ASN A 10 -7.82 2.14 7.05
N SER A 11 -6.72 1.89 7.77
CA SER A 11 -5.86 2.96 8.27
C SER A 11 -5.15 3.66 7.12
N PRO A 12 -4.92 4.99 7.17
CA PRO A 12 -4.05 5.70 6.23
C PRO A 12 -2.64 5.09 6.09
N ALA A 13 -2.12 4.42 7.12
CA ALA A 13 -0.85 3.70 7.04
C ALA A 13 -0.86 2.57 5.99
N ASN A 14 -2.04 2.04 5.65
CA ASN A 14 -2.23 0.92 4.73
C ASN A 14 -2.85 1.32 3.38
N LEU A 15 -2.97 2.62 3.08
CA LEU A 15 -3.71 3.10 1.91
C LEU A 15 -2.87 3.99 1.00
N ILE A 16 -2.90 3.68 -0.29
CA ILE A 16 -2.35 4.53 -1.37
C ILE A 16 -3.40 4.78 -2.43
N VAL A 17 -3.30 5.92 -3.11
CA VAL A 17 -4.20 6.28 -4.22
C VAL A 17 -3.57 5.86 -5.54
N LEU A 18 -4.31 5.07 -6.30
CA LEU A 18 -3.93 4.62 -7.64
C LEU A 18 -4.97 5.11 -8.65
N CYS A 19 -4.51 5.47 -9.85
CA CYS A 19 -5.43 5.79 -10.94
C CYS A 19 -6.03 4.52 -11.57
N GLY A 20 -7.20 4.66 -12.19
CA GLY A 20 -7.88 3.58 -12.88
C GLY A 20 -8.79 2.76 -11.97
N SER A 21 -8.86 1.46 -12.23
CA SER A 21 -9.70 0.48 -11.53
C SER A 21 -8.90 -0.81 -11.32
N GLY A 22 -9.46 -1.81 -10.64
CA GLY A 22 -8.79 -3.11 -10.46
C GLY A 22 -8.41 -3.84 -11.77
N THR A 23 -8.79 -3.32 -12.94
CA THR A 23 -8.40 -3.84 -14.26
C THR A 23 -7.81 -2.80 -15.20
N THR A 24 -7.67 -1.54 -14.79
CA THR A 24 -7.15 -0.45 -15.64
C THR A 24 -6.22 0.49 -14.86
N GLY A 25 -5.29 1.16 -15.55
CA GLY A 25 -4.37 2.11 -14.90
C GLY A 25 -3.43 1.46 -13.89
N CYS A 26 -2.94 2.25 -12.94
CA CYS A 26 -2.02 1.78 -11.90
C CYS A 26 -2.66 0.75 -10.97
N HIS A 27 -3.96 0.88 -10.66
CA HIS A 27 -4.65 -0.12 -9.85
C HIS A 27 -4.66 -1.48 -10.57
N GLY A 28 -5.01 -1.51 -11.87
CA GLY A 28 -4.95 -2.74 -12.66
C GLY A 28 -3.55 -3.35 -12.74
N HIS A 29 -2.51 -2.53 -12.83
CA HIS A 29 -1.11 -3.00 -12.83
C HIS A 29 -0.76 -3.73 -11.53
N VAL A 30 -1.13 -3.17 -10.37
CA VAL A 30 -0.89 -3.77 -9.05
C VAL A 30 -1.61 -5.11 -8.89
N GLU A 31 -2.84 -5.22 -9.39
CA GLU A 31 -3.65 -6.45 -9.30
C GLU A 31 -3.05 -7.62 -10.12
N VAL A 32 -2.45 -7.32 -11.28
CA VAL A 32 -1.82 -8.33 -12.15
C VAL A 32 -0.39 -8.65 -11.68
N ASN A 33 0.37 -7.65 -11.23
CA ASN A 33 1.79 -7.77 -10.87
C ASN A 33 2.01 -7.83 -9.36
N ARG A 34 1.30 -8.74 -8.68
CA ARG A 34 1.27 -8.81 -7.20
C ARG A 34 2.61 -9.06 -6.50
N ARG A 35 3.61 -9.59 -7.19
CA ARG A 35 4.96 -9.74 -6.63
C ARG A 35 5.67 -8.39 -6.59
N GLU A 36 5.77 -7.75 -7.76
CA GLU A 36 6.30 -6.40 -7.92
C GLU A 36 5.62 -5.41 -6.97
N ALA A 37 4.28 -5.47 -6.87
CA ALA A 37 3.53 -4.61 -5.97
C ALA A 37 3.91 -4.79 -4.49
N ARG A 38 4.23 -6.00 -4.04
CA ARG A 38 4.71 -6.23 -2.67
C ARG A 38 6.16 -5.76 -2.50
N ASP A 39 7.00 -6.01 -3.50
CA ASP A 39 8.41 -5.60 -3.48
C ASP A 39 8.56 -4.07 -3.38
N TYR A 40 7.62 -3.31 -3.97
CA TYR A 40 7.59 -1.84 -3.89
C TYR A 40 6.65 -1.26 -2.82
N GLY A 41 6.01 -2.09 -2.00
CA GLY A 41 5.07 -1.65 -0.96
C GLY A 41 3.73 -1.11 -1.45
N TRP A 42 3.37 -1.31 -2.72
CA TRP A 42 2.05 -0.94 -3.27
C TRP A 42 0.94 -1.92 -2.87
N ALA A 43 1.30 -3.10 -2.38
CA ALA A 43 0.39 -4.07 -1.80
C ALA A 43 1.01 -4.66 -0.53
N VAL A 44 0.24 -4.69 0.56
CA VAL A 44 0.68 -5.20 1.87
C VAL A 44 0.13 -6.61 2.09
N SER A 45 0.94 -7.49 2.69
CA SER A 45 0.48 -8.82 3.11
C SER A 45 -0.48 -8.69 4.29
N GLN A 46 -1.54 -9.52 4.34
CA GLN A 46 -2.45 -9.57 5.51
C GLN A 46 -1.76 -9.96 6.84
N TYR A 47 -0.52 -10.44 6.78
CA TYR A 47 0.27 -10.83 7.95
C TYR A 47 1.39 -9.83 8.29
N ALA A 48 1.49 -8.73 7.55
CA ALA A 48 2.47 -7.67 7.78
C ALA A 48 1.81 -6.48 8.49
N ASP A 49 2.58 -5.77 9.30
CA ASP A 49 2.18 -4.45 9.80
C ASP A 49 2.43 -3.42 8.68
N PRO A 50 1.41 -2.67 8.22
CA PRO A 50 1.59 -1.64 7.22
C PRO A 50 2.59 -0.55 7.64
N HIS A 51 2.77 -0.30 8.94
CA HIS A 51 3.75 0.68 9.44
C HIS A 51 5.21 0.30 9.18
N ASP A 52 5.48 -0.98 8.90
CA ASP A 52 6.81 -1.51 8.63
C ASP A 52 7.07 -1.70 7.13
N VAL A 53 6.08 -1.42 6.27
CA VAL A 53 6.19 -1.61 4.82
C VAL A 53 6.43 -0.26 4.13
N PRO A 54 7.66 0.01 3.67
CA PRO A 54 7.92 1.24 2.94
C PRO A 54 7.32 1.18 1.53
N VAL A 55 6.75 2.31 1.11
CA VAL A 55 6.13 2.49 -0.21
C VAL A 55 7.07 3.27 -1.11
N GLN A 56 7.39 2.69 -2.27
CA GLN A 56 8.16 3.37 -3.30
C GLN A 56 7.29 4.38 -4.04
N TYR A 57 7.66 5.66 -3.95
CA TYR A 57 7.14 6.74 -4.77
C TYR A 57 8.20 7.21 -5.77
N LYS A 58 7.78 8.06 -6.72
CA LYS A 58 8.70 8.68 -7.69
C LYS A 58 9.80 9.52 -7.05
N ASP A 59 9.54 10.06 -5.85
CA ASP A 59 10.38 11.01 -5.13
C ASP A 59 11.11 10.40 -3.93
N GLY A 60 10.97 9.08 -3.69
CA GLY A 60 11.68 8.40 -2.62
C GLY A 60 10.93 7.21 -2.05
N LEU A 61 11.47 6.69 -0.96
CA LEU A 61 10.94 5.56 -0.20
C LEU A 61 10.45 6.08 1.15
N PHE A 62 9.21 5.75 1.52
CA PHE A 62 8.53 6.34 2.68
C PHE A 62 7.71 5.30 3.44
N LEU A 63 7.67 5.41 4.77
CA LEU A 63 6.64 4.78 5.60
C LEU A 63 5.41 5.70 5.65
N LEU A 64 4.23 5.11 5.83
CA LEU A 64 2.98 5.84 6.00
C LEU A 64 2.52 5.72 7.44
N ASP A 65 2.06 6.84 8.03
CA ASP A 65 1.49 6.84 9.38
C ASP A 65 -0.05 6.89 9.37
N ASP A 66 -0.65 6.66 10.53
CA ASP A 66 -2.12 6.71 10.71
C ASP A 66 -2.74 8.10 10.43
N ALA A 67 -1.93 9.16 10.30
CA ALA A 67 -2.37 10.51 9.92
C ALA A 67 -2.25 10.76 8.41
N GLY A 68 -1.70 9.81 7.64
CA GLY A 68 -1.50 9.91 6.19
C GLY A 68 -0.24 10.68 5.79
N HIS A 69 0.70 10.91 6.72
CA HIS A 69 1.98 11.51 6.39
C HIS A 69 2.93 10.48 5.78
N ARG A 70 3.86 11.00 4.95
CA ARG A 70 4.99 10.24 4.41
C ARG A 70 6.22 10.51 5.29
N ILE A 71 6.73 9.46 5.93
CA ILE A 71 7.95 9.50 6.74
C ILE A 71 9.11 8.96 5.90
N PRO A 72 10.13 9.75 5.56
CA PRO A 72 11.26 9.28 4.77
C PRO A 72 12.00 8.13 5.46
N THR A 73 12.24 7.03 4.74
CA THR A 73 13.19 6.01 5.18
C THR A 73 14.62 6.54 4.92
N LYS A 74 15.47 6.59 5.96
CA LYS A 74 16.84 7.10 5.86
C LYS A 74 17.69 6.37 4.83
#